data_AF-A0AAV1PPG2-F1
#
_entry.id   AF-A0AAV1PPG2-F1
#
_cell.length_a   1.000
_cell.length_b   1.000
_cell.length_c   1.000
_cell.angle_alpha   90.00
_cell.angle_beta   90.00
_cell.angle_gamma   90.00
#
_symmetry.space_group_name_H-M   'P 1'
#
loop_
_entity.id
_entity.type
_entity.pdbx_description
1 polymer ?
#
loop_
_entity_poly.entity_id
_entity_poly.type
_entity_poly.pdbx_seq_one_letter_code
_entity_poly.pdbx_strand_id
1 'polypeptide(L)'
;MSEKAKISIVILGNEEYSKKSLISLILRRDVFAQRRSDVIIETHVNDTYEVTFTPNFYTGSKDIRRLFSSQRHSDMCLLVVEDGFSTSEVWQHIEKLHEITGKPTEEFTVVLPLGCKPEESYLFKFYTWDDLFKSLKNMPEKNKKRPADQPQTPMETDKPQSFFGKVGNLGHGPPLKTRRVQKKFPLTPK
;
A
#
# COMPACT_ATOMS: atom_id res chain seq x y z
N MET A 1 -20.93 -5.42 17.86
CA MET A 1 -20.90 -6.10 16.54
C MET A 1 -19.53 -5.83 15.94
N SER A 2 -18.82 -6.87 15.47
CA SER A 2 -17.48 -6.69 14.88
C SER A 2 -17.62 -5.97 13.55
N GLU A 3 -16.97 -4.80 13.39
CA GLU A 3 -16.91 -4.13 12.09
C GLU A 3 -16.22 -5.06 11.09
N LYS A 4 -16.93 -5.47 10.05
CA LYS A 4 -16.35 -6.27 8.98
C LYS A 4 -15.33 -5.40 8.25
N ALA A 5 -14.06 -5.84 8.23
CA ALA A 5 -13.00 -5.15 7.50
C ALA A 5 -13.41 -4.99 6.02
N LYS A 6 -13.40 -3.76 5.53
CA LYS A 6 -13.66 -3.43 4.13
C LYS A 6 -12.41 -3.64 3.29
N ILE A 7 -12.59 -3.96 2.02
CA ILE A 7 -11.49 -4.07 1.05
C ILE A 7 -11.15 -2.67 0.56
N SER A 8 -9.92 -2.22 0.82
CA SER A 8 -9.40 -0.91 0.41
C SER A 8 -8.78 -0.99 -0.98
N ILE A 9 -9.28 -0.19 -1.91
CA ILE A 9 -8.87 -0.18 -3.32
C ILE A 9 -8.46 1.25 -3.68
N VAL A 10 -7.29 1.42 -4.27
CA VAL A 10 -6.85 2.72 -4.83
C VAL A 10 -6.93 2.65 -6.34
N ILE A 11 -7.59 3.64 -6.95
CA ILE A 11 -7.77 3.76 -8.41
C ILE A 11 -6.83 4.82 -8.94
N LEU A 12 -5.86 4.39 -9.77
CA LEU A 12 -4.83 5.17 -10.43
C LEU A 12 -5.13 5.24 -11.94
N GLY A 13 -4.63 6.26 -12.62
CA GLY A 13 -4.87 6.45 -14.05
C GLY A 13 -4.88 7.92 -14.44
N ASN A 14 -4.77 8.17 -15.75
CA ASN A 14 -4.73 9.52 -16.31
C ASN A 14 -6.12 10.14 -16.41
N GLU A 15 -7.05 9.40 -17.02
CA GLU A 15 -8.39 9.88 -17.32
C GLU A 15 -9.36 9.77 -16.14
N GLU A 16 -10.01 10.88 -15.82
CA GLU A 16 -10.99 10.94 -14.74
C GLU A 16 -12.22 10.08 -15.05
N TYR A 17 -12.69 10.12 -16.29
CA TYR A 17 -13.89 9.39 -16.71
C TYR A 17 -13.74 7.88 -16.54
N SER A 18 -12.61 7.32 -16.98
CA SER A 18 -12.32 5.88 -16.89
C SER A 18 -12.22 5.42 -15.43
N LYS A 19 -11.55 6.22 -14.58
CA LYS A 19 -11.48 5.95 -13.14
C LYS A 19 -12.86 6.01 -12.48
N LYS A 20 -13.66 7.04 -12.74
CA LYS A 20 -15.02 7.18 -12.18
C LYS A 20 -15.95 6.07 -12.66
N SER A 21 -15.85 5.67 -13.93
CA SER A 21 -16.61 4.54 -14.48
C SER A 21 -16.30 3.25 -13.72
N LEU A 22 -15.02 2.97 -13.46
CA LEU A 22 -14.60 1.81 -12.68
C LEU A 22 -15.11 1.87 -11.23
N ILE A 23 -15.02 3.02 -10.58
CA ILE A 23 -15.54 3.21 -9.22
C ILE A 23 -17.05 2.94 -9.18
N SER A 24 -17.81 3.49 -10.13
CA SER A 24 -19.25 3.29 -10.23
C SER A 24 -19.61 1.81 -10.34
N LEU A 25 -18.83 1.07 -11.14
CA LEU A 25 -19.03 -0.35 -11.36
C LEU A 25 -18.66 -1.20 -10.13
N ILE A 26 -17.56 -0.89 -9.44
CA ILE A 26 -17.17 -1.56 -8.18
C ILE A 26 -18.23 -1.32 -7.09
N LEU A 27 -18.71 -0.09 -6.96
CA LEU A 27 -19.66 0.29 -5.90
C LEU A 27 -21.12 0.00 -6.25
N ARG A 28 -21.41 -0.34 -7.51
CA ARG A 28 -22.76 -0.51 -8.06
C ARG A 28 -23.67 0.71 -7.84
N ARG A 29 -23.10 1.91 -7.95
CA ARG A 29 -23.81 3.19 -7.87
C ARG A 29 -23.12 4.22 -8.74
N ASP A 30 -23.87 5.22 -9.20
CA ASP A 30 -23.31 6.31 -9.97
C ASP A 30 -22.52 7.28 -9.06
N VAL A 31 -21.23 7.51 -9.35
CA VAL A 31 -20.39 8.52 -8.68
C VAL A 31 -20.17 9.78 -9.51
N PHE A 32 -20.72 9.88 -10.73
CA PHE A 32 -20.60 11.07 -11.58
C PHE A 32 -21.42 12.25 -11.07
N ALA A 33 -22.46 12.01 -10.27
CA ALA A 33 -23.28 13.04 -9.65
C ALA A 33 -22.55 13.85 -8.56
N GLN A 34 -21.40 13.37 -8.08
CA GLN A 34 -20.54 14.13 -7.17
C GLN A 34 -19.90 15.28 -7.94
N ARG A 35 -20.30 16.51 -7.57
CA ARG A 35 -19.84 17.76 -8.22
C ARG A 35 -18.32 17.81 -8.27
N ARG A 36 -17.80 18.48 -9.31
CA ARG A 36 -16.42 18.96 -9.43
C ARG A 36 -16.09 19.87 -8.24
N SER A 37 -15.77 19.28 -7.11
CA SER A 37 -14.87 19.89 -6.16
C SER A 37 -13.45 19.71 -6.73
N ASP A 38 -12.55 20.65 -6.46
CA ASP A 38 -11.13 20.61 -6.83
C ASP A 38 -10.40 19.47 -6.08
N VAL A 39 -10.98 18.27 -6.07
CA VAL A 39 -10.60 17.22 -5.14
C VAL A 39 -9.40 16.49 -5.68
N ILE A 40 -8.36 16.72 -4.91
CA ILE A 40 -7.09 16.08 -4.93
C ILE A 40 -7.25 14.55 -4.78
N ILE A 41 -8.01 14.02 -3.82
CA ILE A 41 -8.26 12.58 -3.57
C ILE A 41 -9.67 12.39 -2.96
N GLU A 42 -10.48 11.47 -3.51
CA GLU A 42 -11.84 11.17 -3.00
C GLU A 42 -11.94 9.70 -2.57
N THR A 43 -12.56 9.43 -1.41
CA THR A 43 -12.82 8.06 -0.96
C THR A 43 -14.31 7.77 -0.97
N HIS A 44 -14.71 6.74 -1.71
CA HIS A 44 -16.09 6.29 -1.83
C HIS A 44 -16.25 4.94 -1.14
N VAL A 45 -17.24 4.85 -0.26
CA VAL A 45 -17.40 3.69 0.62
C VAL A 45 -18.77 3.04 0.44
N ASN A 46 -18.82 1.70 0.49
CA ASN A 46 -20.03 0.92 0.72
C ASN A 46 -19.80 -0.14 1.82
N ASP A 47 -20.67 -1.15 1.91
CA ASP A 47 -20.61 -2.19 2.96
C ASP A 47 -19.41 -3.15 2.81
N THR A 48 -18.81 -3.22 1.62
CA THR A 48 -17.74 -4.20 1.29
C THR A 48 -16.44 -3.52 0.88
N TYR A 49 -16.52 -2.40 0.18
CA TYR A 49 -15.40 -1.73 -0.47
C TYR A 49 -15.22 -0.30 0.04
N GLU A 50 -13.96 0.09 0.17
CA GLU A 50 -13.49 1.46 0.32
C GLU A 50 -12.62 1.77 -0.90
N VAL A 51 -13.13 2.60 -1.81
CA VAL A 51 -12.49 2.87 -3.10
C VAL A 51 -12.00 4.32 -3.12
N THR A 52 -10.69 4.50 -3.22
CA THR A 52 -10.05 5.81 -3.27
C THR A 52 -9.75 6.20 -4.71
N PHE A 53 -10.42 7.23 -5.21
CA PHE A 53 -10.10 7.96 -6.42
C PHE A 53 -8.85 8.81 -6.20
N THR A 54 -7.94 8.78 -7.17
CA THR A 54 -6.72 9.60 -7.16
C THR A 54 -6.73 10.59 -8.32
N PRO A 55 -5.99 11.70 -8.23
CA PRO A 55 -5.87 12.63 -9.35
C PRO A 55 -5.03 12.00 -10.45
N ASN A 56 -4.91 12.69 -11.60
CA ASN A 56 -3.96 12.28 -12.62
C ASN A 56 -2.54 12.29 -12.02
N PHE A 57 -1.76 11.21 -12.17
CA PHE A 57 -0.46 11.08 -11.52
C PHE A 57 0.66 11.93 -12.17
N TYR A 58 0.42 12.56 -13.31
CA TYR A 58 1.29 13.60 -13.87
C TYR A 58 1.11 14.94 -13.16
N THR A 59 -0.12 15.31 -12.81
CA THR A 59 -0.43 16.63 -12.22
C THR A 59 -0.57 16.60 -10.70
N GLY A 60 -1.05 15.50 -10.14
CA GLY A 60 -1.31 15.32 -8.70
C GLY A 60 -0.34 14.38 -7.99
N SER A 61 0.90 14.24 -8.48
CA SER A 61 1.91 13.32 -7.93
C SER A 61 2.21 13.54 -6.45
N LYS A 62 2.20 14.80 -5.98
CA LYS A 62 2.41 15.15 -4.55
C LYS A 62 1.32 14.56 -3.66
N ASP A 63 0.09 14.58 -4.15
CA ASP A 63 -1.06 14.13 -3.39
C ASP A 63 -1.11 12.61 -3.34
N ILE A 64 -0.83 11.95 -4.47
CA ILE A 64 -0.67 10.50 -4.52
C ILE A 64 0.45 10.06 -3.56
N ARG A 65 1.61 10.72 -3.58
CA ARG A 65 2.68 10.44 -2.63
C ARG A 65 2.20 10.57 -1.17
N ARG A 66 1.45 11.63 -0.87
CA ARG A 66 0.89 11.86 0.48
C ARG A 66 -0.10 10.76 0.87
N LEU A 67 -0.92 10.30 -0.07
CA LEU A 67 -1.87 9.20 0.13
C LEU A 67 -1.12 7.96 0.63
N PHE A 68 -0.13 7.49 -0.14
CA PHE A 68 0.62 6.28 0.17
C PHE A 68 1.56 6.42 1.37
N SER A 69 1.95 7.65 1.74
CA SER A 69 2.74 7.90 2.95
C SER A 69 1.90 7.89 4.24
N SER A 70 0.58 8.11 4.14
CA SER A 70 -0.31 8.29 5.30
C SER A 70 -1.37 7.19 5.47
N GLN A 71 -1.70 6.46 4.41
CA GLN A 71 -2.68 5.38 4.47
C GLN A 71 -2.11 4.08 5.02
N ARG A 72 -3.01 3.31 5.66
CA ARG A 72 -2.81 1.87 5.88
C ARG A 72 -2.76 1.16 4.53
N HIS A 73 -1.98 0.09 4.45
CA HIS A 73 -1.80 -0.73 3.27
C HIS A 73 -3.12 -0.99 2.52
N SER A 74 -3.25 -0.48 1.29
CA SER A 74 -4.39 -0.78 0.41
C SER A 74 -4.36 -2.24 -0.01
N ASP A 75 -5.52 -2.91 -0.10
CA ASP A 75 -5.61 -4.29 -0.55
C ASP A 75 -5.32 -4.42 -2.07
N MET A 76 -5.62 -3.37 -2.84
CA MET A 76 -5.31 -3.30 -4.27
C MET A 76 -4.95 -1.89 -4.73
N CYS A 77 -4.02 -1.80 -5.67
CA CYS A 77 -3.77 -0.62 -6.49
C CYS A 77 -4.11 -0.95 -7.94
N LEU A 78 -5.16 -0.34 -8.48
CA LEU A 78 -5.64 -0.56 -9.83
C LEU A 78 -5.21 0.59 -10.73
N LEU A 79 -4.45 0.30 -11.78
CA LEU A 79 -4.09 1.27 -12.83
C LEU A 79 -5.05 1.12 -14.01
N VAL A 80 -5.90 2.12 -14.23
CA VAL A 80 -6.81 2.15 -15.37
C VAL A 80 -6.09 2.73 -16.58
N VAL A 81 -6.16 2.01 -17.70
CA VAL A 81 -5.57 2.43 -18.98
C VAL A 81 -6.69 2.63 -20.01
N GLU A 82 -6.39 3.37 -21.07
CA GLU A 82 -7.35 3.71 -22.13
C GLU A 82 -7.27 2.73 -23.30
N ASP A 83 -8.31 2.75 -24.15
CA ASP A 83 -8.29 2.03 -25.41
C ASP A 83 -7.14 2.51 -26.30
N GLY A 84 -6.42 1.56 -26.91
CA GLY A 84 -5.26 1.88 -27.75
C GLY A 84 -3.96 2.16 -26.99
N PHE A 85 -3.89 1.84 -25.69
CA PHE A 85 -2.65 1.92 -24.92
C PHE A 85 -1.51 1.13 -25.55
N SER A 86 -0.27 1.58 -25.37
CA SER A 86 0.91 0.78 -25.69
C SER A 86 1.50 0.13 -24.43
N THR A 87 2.09 -1.06 -24.58
CA THR A 87 2.72 -1.76 -23.45
C THR A 87 3.88 -0.97 -22.83
N SER A 88 4.64 -0.26 -23.67
CA SER A 88 5.72 0.63 -23.23
C SER A 88 5.20 1.80 -22.39
N GLU A 89 4.13 2.45 -22.82
CA GLU A 89 3.49 3.53 -22.08
C GLU A 89 2.96 3.06 -20.72
N VAL A 90 2.29 1.91 -20.68
CA VAL A 90 1.80 1.33 -19.42
C VAL A 90 2.96 1.00 -18.48
N TRP A 91 4.07 0.49 -19.00
CA TRP A 91 5.26 0.24 -18.19
C TRP A 91 5.85 1.53 -17.61
N GLN A 92 5.96 2.60 -18.42
CA GLN A 92 6.39 3.92 -17.94
C GLN A 92 5.45 4.48 -16.85
N HIS A 93 4.14 4.25 -16.98
CA HIS A 93 3.18 4.61 -15.93
C HIS A 93 3.46 3.86 -14.62
N ILE A 94 3.74 2.55 -14.70
CA ILE A 94 4.05 1.70 -13.55
C ILE A 94 5.35 2.16 -12.87
N GLU A 95 6.42 2.40 -13.63
CA GLU A 95 7.71 2.89 -13.09
C GLU A 95 7.53 4.25 -12.39
N LYS A 96 6.79 5.16 -13.01
CA LYS A 96 6.48 6.46 -12.41
C LYS A 96 5.66 6.32 -11.13
N LEU A 97 4.69 5.42 -11.08
CA LEU A 97 3.92 5.15 -9.87
C LEU A 97 4.79 4.53 -8.78
N HIS A 98 5.72 3.65 -9.12
CA HIS A 98 6.73 3.14 -8.20
C HIS A 98 7.56 4.28 -7.59
N GLU A 99 8.06 5.22 -8.40
CA GLU A 99 8.81 6.39 -7.92
C GLU A 99 7.98 7.33 -7.02
N ILE A 100 6.70 7.52 -7.35
CA ILE A 100 5.81 8.42 -6.60
C ILE A 100 5.42 7.81 -5.25
N THR A 101 5.10 6.52 -5.23
CA THR A 101 4.46 5.85 -4.09
C THR A 101 5.41 5.03 -3.24
N GLY A 102 6.57 4.65 -3.79
CA GLY A 102 7.49 3.68 -3.18
C GLY A 102 7.00 2.23 -3.21
N LYS A 103 5.85 1.93 -3.83
CA LYS A 103 5.33 0.56 -3.92
C LYS A 103 6.05 -0.24 -5.00
N PRO A 104 6.34 -1.54 -4.78
CA PRO A 104 6.85 -2.44 -5.80
C PRO A 104 5.97 -2.43 -7.06
N THR A 105 6.59 -2.60 -8.23
CA THR A 105 5.92 -2.56 -9.53
C THR A 105 4.83 -3.64 -9.66
N GLU A 106 4.98 -4.76 -8.95
CA GLU A 106 4.07 -5.91 -8.97
C GLU A 106 2.77 -5.66 -8.19
N GLU A 107 2.74 -4.61 -7.34
CA GLU A 107 1.55 -4.23 -6.60
C GLU A 107 0.52 -3.46 -7.43
N PHE A 108 0.95 -2.88 -8.56
CA PHE A 108 0.06 -2.21 -9.50
C PHE A 108 -0.56 -3.24 -10.44
N THR A 109 -1.88 -3.34 -10.41
CA THR A 109 -2.63 -4.21 -11.32
C THR A 109 -3.30 -3.36 -12.39
N VAL A 110 -2.93 -3.58 -13.65
CA VAL A 110 -3.50 -2.87 -14.80
C VAL A 110 -4.91 -3.41 -15.08
N VAL A 111 -5.89 -2.53 -15.19
CA VAL A 111 -7.26 -2.90 -15.58
C VAL A 111 -7.41 -2.66 -17.07
N LEU A 112 -7.57 -3.74 -17.83
CA LEU A 112 -7.69 -3.66 -19.28
C LEU A 112 -9.05 -3.07 -19.69
N PRO A 113 -9.09 -2.26 -20.77
CA PRO A 113 -10.33 -1.77 -21.34
C PRO A 113 -11.26 -2.90 -21.81
N LEU A 114 -12.54 -2.59 -21.97
CA LEU A 114 -13.53 -3.57 -22.44
C LEU A 114 -13.22 -3.99 -23.88
N GLY A 115 -13.22 -5.29 -24.15
CA GLY A 115 -12.93 -5.82 -25.49
C GLY A 115 -11.44 -5.92 -25.83
N CYS A 116 -10.55 -5.43 -24.96
CA CYS A 116 -9.13 -5.70 -25.06
C CYS A 116 -8.86 -7.19 -24.81
N LYS A 117 -8.12 -7.82 -25.72
CA LYS A 117 -7.72 -9.22 -25.55
C LYS A 117 -6.45 -9.26 -24.69
N PRO A 118 -6.42 -10.07 -23.63
CA PRO A 118 -5.19 -10.35 -22.91
C PRO A 118 -4.11 -10.84 -23.87
N GLU A 119 -2.92 -10.28 -23.76
CA GLU A 119 -1.74 -10.80 -24.46
C GLU A 119 -0.76 -11.38 -23.44
N GLU A 120 -0.20 -12.55 -23.77
CA GLU A 120 0.83 -13.20 -22.94
C GLU A 120 2.13 -12.38 -22.90
N SER A 121 2.31 -11.44 -23.82
CA SER A 121 3.47 -10.56 -23.93
C SER A 121 3.50 -9.46 -22.85
N TYR A 122 2.40 -9.25 -22.11
CA TYR A 122 2.33 -8.21 -21.10
C TYR A 122 3.19 -8.58 -19.89
N LEU A 123 4.22 -7.77 -19.65
CA LEU A 123 5.18 -7.96 -18.56
C LEU A 123 4.68 -7.42 -17.21
N PHE A 124 3.48 -6.86 -17.19
CA PHE A 124 2.84 -6.33 -15.98
C PHE A 124 1.65 -7.19 -15.57
N LYS A 125 1.32 -7.16 -14.29
CA LYS A 125 0.11 -7.80 -13.77
C LYS A 125 -1.12 -7.05 -14.29
N PHE A 126 -2.07 -7.77 -14.87
CA PHE A 126 -3.30 -7.18 -15.38
C PHE A 126 -4.54 -7.97 -14.98
N TYR A 127 -5.69 -7.33 -15.10
CA TYR A 127 -7.01 -7.94 -15.04
C TYR A 127 -7.87 -7.49 -16.20
N THR A 128 -8.60 -8.43 -16.79
CA THR A 128 -9.85 -8.11 -17.48
C THR A 128 -10.91 -7.70 -16.45
N TRP A 129 -12.01 -7.11 -16.91
CA TRP A 129 -13.14 -6.79 -16.04
C TRP A 129 -13.67 -8.02 -15.28
N ASP A 130 -13.76 -9.17 -15.94
CA ASP A 130 -14.21 -10.41 -15.31
C ASP A 130 -13.24 -10.88 -14.21
N ASP A 131 -11.92 -10.79 -14.47
CA ASP A 131 -10.91 -11.17 -13.49
C ASP A 131 -10.91 -10.25 -12.28
N LEU A 132 -11.10 -8.94 -12.50
CA LEU A 132 -11.22 -7.97 -11.44
C LEU A 132 -12.39 -8.31 -10.51
N PHE A 133 -13.60 -8.51 -11.06
CA PHE A 133 -14.76 -8.82 -10.23
C PHE A 133 -14.68 -10.18 -9.54
N LYS A 134 -14.09 -11.19 -10.20
CA LYS A 134 -13.79 -12.47 -9.55
C LYS A 134 -12.81 -12.28 -8.39
N SER A 135 -11.74 -11.51 -8.57
CA SER A 135 -10.75 -11.21 -7.54
C SER A 135 -11.38 -10.47 -6.35
N LEU A 136 -12.19 -9.45 -6.62
CA LEU A 136 -12.93 -8.68 -5.60
C LEU A 136 -13.92 -9.54 -4.81
N LYS A 137 -14.56 -10.52 -5.44
CA LYS A 137 -15.49 -11.45 -4.77
C LYS A 137 -14.77 -12.42 -3.84
N ASN A 138 -13.54 -12.81 -4.17
CA ASN A 138 -12.77 -13.83 -3.44
C ASN A 138 -11.88 -13.26 -2.32
N MET A 139 -11.66 -11.94 -2.30
CA MET A 139 -10.85 -11.28 -1.26
C MET A 139 -11.37 -11.36 0.17
N PRO A 140 -12.69 -11.27 0.45
CA PRO A 140 -13.22 -11.43 1.81
C PRO A 140 -12.88 -12.80 2.43
N GLU A 141 -12.59 -13.82 1.62
CA GLU A 141 -12.24 -15.17 2.08
C GLU A 141 -10.76 -15.32 2.40
N LYS A 142 -9.87 -14.60 1.68
CA LYS A 142 -8.44 -14.59 1.99
C LYS A 142 -8.14 -13.94 3.34
N ASN A 143 -8.89 -12.89 3.70
CA ASN A 143 -8.76 -12.22 5.00
C ASN A 143 -9.31 -13.04 6.19
N LYS A 144 -10.05 -14.12 5.95
CA LYS A 144 -10.45 -15.09 6.99
C LYS A 144 -9.39 -16.17 7.25
N LYS A 145 -8.36 -16.27 6.41
CA LYS A 145 -7.26 -17.24 6.53
C LYS A 145 -5.97 -16.60 7.06
N ARG A 146 -6.04 -15.53 7.85
CA ARG A 146 -4.91 -15.24 8.75
C ARG A 146 -4.93 -16.32 9.83
N PRO A 147 -3.81 -17.01 10.10
CA PRO A 147 -3.74 -17.91 11.24
C PRO A 147 -4.00 -17.08 12.50
N ALA A 148 -5.19 -17.25 13.08
CA ALA A 148 -5.37 -17.01 14.50
C ALA A 148 -4.52 -18.07 15.21
N ASP A 149 -3.66 -17.62 16.12
CA ASP A 149 -2.98 -18.44 17.11
C ASP A 149 -2.23 -19.66 16.57
N GLN A 150 -0.95 -19.48 16.21
CA GLN A 150 -0.01 -20.52 16.61
C GLN A 150 0.11 -20.44 18.14
N PRO A 151 -0.29 -21.48 18.88
CA PRO A 151 -0.04 -21.55 20.30
C PRO A 151 1.47 -21.53 20.51
N GLN A 152 1.95 -20.57 21.31
CA GLN A 152 3.24 -20.73 21.97
C GLN A 152 3.19 -22.08 22.69
N THR A 153 4.03 -23.03 22.29
CA THR A 153 4.17 -24.33 22.92
C THR A 153 4.48 -24.13 24.41
N PRO A 154 3.64 -24.58 25.35
CA PRO A 154 4.01 -24.65 26.75
C PRO A 154 3.95 -26.10 27.21
N MET A 155 5.11 -26.71 27.50
CA MET A 155 5.29 -27.88 28.39
C MET A 155 6.64 -28.53 28.07
N GLU A 156 7.46 -28.99 29.00
CA GLU A 156 7.48 -28.93 30.47
C GLU A 156 8.83 -29.54 30.92
N THR A 157 9.32 -29.10 32.08
CA THR A 157 9.98 -29.88 33.17
C THR A 157 11.05 -30.92 32.78
N ASP A 158 12.32 -30.81 33.24
CA ASP A 158 12.67 -31.28 34.59
C ASP A 158 13.92 -30.63 35.22
N LYS A 159 14.01 -30.78 36.53
CA LYS A 159 14.69 -29.94 37.54
C LYS A 159 16.12 -30.45 37.90
N PRO A 160 16.82 -29.93 38.94
CA PRO A 160 18.23 -29.52 38.89
C PRO A 160 19.20 -30.47 39.61
N GLN A 161 20.52 -30.32 39.40
CA GLN A 161 21.48 -30.61 40.47
C GLN A 161 22.82 -29.86 40.33
N SER A 162 23.23 -29.32 41.47
CA SER A 162 24.40 -28.48 41.77
C SER A 162 25.74 -29.17 41.58
N PHE A 163 26.81 -28.39 41.35
CA PHE A 163 28.09 -28.60 42.04
C PHE A 163 28.83 -27.27 42.28
N PHE A 164 29.47 -27.21 43.44
CA PHE A 164 30.14 -26.09 44.12
C PHE A 164 31.29 -25.41 43.35
N GLY A 165 31.50 -24.12 43.62
CA GLY A 165 32.75 -23.42 43.23
C GLY A 165 32.91 -21.97 43.72
N LYS A 166 33.14 -21.81 45.03
CA LYS A 166 34.07 -20.87 45.71
C LYS A 166 34.34 -19.44 45.15
N VAL A 167 33.99 -18.46 46.01
CA VAL A 167 34.72 -17.26 46.50
C VAL A 167 35.61 -16.43 45.55
N GLY A 168 35.43 -15.10 45.57
CA GLY A 168 36.50 -14.18 45.17
C GLY A 168 36.14 -12.69 45.02
N ASN A 169 35.89 -12.05 46.16
CA ASN A 169 36.13 -10.64 46.54
C ASN A 169 36.73 -9.59 45.55
N LEU A 170 36.25 -8.35 45.75
CA LEU A 170 36.92 -7.03 45.70
C LEU A 170 37.35 -6.43 44.34
N GLY A 171 36.91 -5.19 44.13
CA GLY A 171 37.50 -4.29 43.11
C GLY A 171 36.79 -2.95 42.98
N HIS A 172 37.19 -1.97 43.79
CA HIS A 172 36.82 -0.55 43.72
C HIS A 172 37.21 0.10 42.37
N GLY A 173 36.40 1.06 41.90
CA GLY A 173 36.90 2.14 41.02
C GLY A 173 35.80 2.91 40.25
N PRO A 174 35.79 4.27 40.23
CA PRO A 174 34.60 5.09 39.97
C PRO A 174 34.53 5.71 38.55
N PRO A 175 33.45 6.46 38.21
CA PRO A 175 33.14 6.85 36.83
C PRO A 175 33.75 8.21 36.41
N LEU A 176 34.04 8.38 35.12
CA LEU A 176 34.45 9.66 34.52
C LEU A 176 33.71 9.84 33.17
N LYS A 177 32.72 10.73 33.12
CA LYS A 177 32.78 12.15 32.69
C LYS A 177 32.75 12.37 31.16
N THR A 178 31.56 12.81 30.71
CA THR A 178 31.26 13.86 29.72
C THR A 178 32.37 14.38 28.80
N ARG A 179 32.07 14.47 27.49
CA ARG A 179 32.54 15.61 26.68
C ARG A 179 31.53 16.04 25.61
N ARG A 180 30.96 17.22 25.86
CA ARG A 180 30.23 18.07 24.93
C ARG A 180 31.26 18.80 24.07
N VAL A 181 31.12 18.79 22.74
CA VAL A 181 31.85 19.70 21.86
C VAL A 181 30.84 20.41 20.97
N GLN A 182 30.65 21.70 21.25
CA GLN A 182 30.08 22.68 20.35
C GLN A 182 31.19 23.30 19.49
N LYS A 183 30.75 24.05 18.46
CA LYS A 183 31.44 25.10 17.69
C LYS A 183 32.04 24.58 16.37
N LYS A 184 31.93 25.28 15.24
CA LYS A 184 31.64 26.70 14.97
C LYS A 184 31.33 26.86 13.47
N PHE A 185 30.41 27.77 13.13
CA PHE A 185 30.33 28.39 11.81
C PHE A 185 31.53 29.34 11.60
N PRO A 186 31.96 29.54 10.36
CA PRO A 186 32.53 30.81 9.92
C PRO A 186 31.59 31.53 8.95
N LEU A 187 31.14 32.70 9.37
CA LEU A 187 30.82 33.84 8.51
C LEU A 187 32.14 34.47 8.08
N THR A 188 32.28 34.81 6.81
CA THR A 188 33.11 35.95 6.39
C THR A 188 32.52 36.68 5.19
N PRO A 189 32.83 37.98 5.02
CA PRO A 189 31.95 38.97 4.41
C PRO A 189 32.50 39.57 3.10
N LYS A 190 31.61 40.33 2.44
CA LYS A 190 31.80 41.40 1.43
C LYS A 190 32.68 41.12 0.21
#